data_AF-A0A925FQE8-F1
#
_entry.id   AF-A0A925FQE8-F1
#
_cell.length_a   1.000
_cell.length_b   1.000
_cell.length_c   1.000
_cell.angle_alpha   90.00
_cell.angle_beta   90.00
_cell.angle_gamma   90.00
#
_symmetry.space_group_name_H-M   'P 1'
#
loop_
_entity.id
_entity.type
_entity.pdbx_description
1 polymer ?
#
loop_
_entity_poly.entity_id
_entity_poly.type
_entity_poly.pdbx_seq_one_letter_code
_entity_poly.pdbx_strand_id
1 'polypeptide(L)'
;MFRRIFSRRQQQLGSLFNGHFIDIKALYVMEFDSIPTISFVGELDGGKAFDFIHATYRHTAVKMYQHNYFDYEEDKMFSNNTIYVLRDKKIIEVSHNYCQLLYDQSDYSFGIKMGRKLSEFRMTVAPREESVIGFVRPSKN
;
A
#
# COMPACT_ATOMS: atom_id res chain seq x y z
N MET A 1 -13.60 -17.32 -28.15
CA MET A 1 -14.63 -17.61 -27.13
C MET A 1 -14.30 -18.89 -26.32
N PHE A 2 -13.05 -19.10 -25.88
CA PHE A 2 -12.60 -20.38 -25.29
C PHE A 2 -11.86 -20.27 -23.94
N ARG A 3 -11.87 -19.12 -23.26
CA ARG A 3 -11.13 -18.93 -21.99
C ARG A 3 -11.82 -19.47 -20.73
N ARG A 4 -13.02 -20.05 -20.83
CA ARG A 4 -13.84 -20.44 -19.67
C ARG A 4 -13.78 -21.92 -19.26
N ILE A 5 -13.05 -22.77 -19.99
CA ILE A 5 -13.04 -24.22 -19.74
C ILE A 5 -11.95 -24.63 -18.72
N PHE A 6 -10.94 -23.79 -18.49
CA PHE A 6 -9.90 -24.02 -17.49
C PHE A 6 -10.05 -23.08 -16.29
N SER A 7 -11.21 -23.10 -15.62
CA SER A 7 -11.29 -22.45 -14.32
C SER A 7 -10.35 -23.18 -13.37
N ARG A 8 -9.19 -22.60 -13.10
CA ARG A 8 -8.25 -23.10 -12.10
C ARG A 8 -9.00 -23.09 -10.76
N ARG A 9 -9.38 -24.28 -10.28
CA ARG A 9 -9.94 -24.46 -8.94
C ARG A 9 -8.84 -24.02 -7.98
N GLN A 10 -8.99 -22.85 -7.35
CA GLN A 10 -8.02 -22.31 -6.40
C GLN A 10 -8.00 -23.22 -5.17
N GLN A 11 -7.02 -24.12 -5.11
CA GLN A 11 -6.98 -25.14 -4.06
C GLN A 11 -6.33 -24.65 -2.75
N GLN A 12 -5.77 -23.44 -2.70
CA GLN A 12 -5.22 -22.86 -1.47
C GLN A 12 -5.53 -21.36 -1.38
N LEU A 13 -6.71 -21.03 -0.85
CA LEU A 13 -7.08 -19.65 -0.49
C LEU A 13 -6.37 -19.17 0.78
N GLY A 14 -5.84 -20.08 1.60
CA GLY A 14 -5.16 -19.74 2.85
C GLY A 14 -3.92 -18.86 2.66
N SER A 15 -3.23 -18.96 1.51
CA SER A 15 -2.09 -18.10 1.19
C SER A 15 -2.49 -16.72 0.65
N LEU A 16 -3.75 -16.52 0.29
CA LEU A 16 -4.24 -15.21 -0.20
C LEU A 16 -4.39 -14.22 0.96
N PHE A 17 -4.63 -14.70 2.17
CA PHE A 17 -4.82 -13.87 3.34
C PHE A 17 -3.59 -14.01 4.24
N ASN A 18 -2.77 -12.96 4.27
CA ASN A 18 -1.58 -12.90 5.13
C ASN A 18 -1.82 -11.83 6.20
N GLY A 19 -1.98 -12.26 7.45
CA GLY A 19 -2.45 -11.40 8.53
C GLY A 19 -3.94 -11.08 8.39
N HIS A 20 -4.30 -9.79 8.47
CA HIS A 20 -5.71 -9.34 8.48
C HIS A 20 -6.26 -8.96 7.11
N PHE A 21 -5.45 -9.02 6.05
CA PHE A 21 -5.86 -8.60 4.71
C PHE A 21 -5.24 -9.45 3.61
N ILE A 22 -5.46 -9.04 2.36
CA ILE A 22 -5.01 -9.77 1.17
C ILE A 22 -3.50 -9.58 0.97
N ASP A 23 -2.78 -10.70 0.81
CA ASP A 23 -1.39 -10.68 0.35
C ASP A 23 -1.35 -10.26 -1.12
N ILE A 24 -0.72 -9.13 -1.38
CA ILE A 24 -0.76 -8.51 -2.71
C ILE A 24 0.05 -9.29 -3.76
N LYS A 25 1.02 -10.10 -3.34
CA LYS A 25 1.83 -10.94 -4.23
C LYS A 25 1.02 -12.14 -4.67
N ALA A 26 0.32 -12.78 -3.73
CA ALA A 26 -0.64 -13.84 -4.04
C ALA A 26 -1.76 -13.33 -4.95
N LEU A 27 -2.30 -12.13 -4.66
CA LEU A 27 -3.28 -11.48 -5.51
C LEU A 27 -2.77 -11.24 -6.93
N TYR A 28 -1.55 -10.75 -7.10
CA TYR A 28 -0.97 -10.51 -8.43
C TYR A 28 -0.87 -11.79 -9.26
N VAL A 29 -0.36 -12.87 -8.66
CA VAL A 29 -0.27 -14.18 -9.33
C VAL A 29 -1.67 -14.68 -9.72
N MET A 30 -2.67 -14.46 -8.86
CA MET A 30 -4.05 -14.84 -9.13
C MET A 30 -4.71 -14.02 -10.25
N GLU A 31 -4.46 -12.71 -10.31
CA GLU A 31 -5.06 -11.82 -11.31
C GLU A 31 -4.38 -11.97 -12.69
N PHE A 32 -3.08 -12.27 -12.74
CA PHE A 32 -2.28 -12.19 -13.97
C PHE A 32 -1.52 -13.45 -14.37
N ASP A 33 -1.55 -14.53 -13.56
CA ASP A 33 -0.79 -15.79 -13.78
C ASP A 33 0.69 -15.53 -14.08
N SER A 34 1.29 -14.60 -13.32
CA SER A 34 2.63 -14.06 -13.54
C SER A 34 3.25 -13.64 -12.21
N ILE A 35 4.58 -13.70 -12.12
CA ILE A 35 5.34 -13.16 -10.98
C ILE A 35 5.63 -11.67 -11.23
N PRO A 36 5.35 -10.78 -10.27
CA PRO A 36 5.59 -9.35 -10.43
C PRO A 36 7.05 -8.96 -10.19
N THR A 37 7.47 -7.85 -10.79
CA THR A 37 8.50 -6.97 -10.23
C THR A 37 7.86 -6.11 -9.14
N ILE A 38 8.57 -5.93 -8.03
CA ILE A 38 8.07 -5.24 -6.84
C ILE A 38 8.96 -4.03 -6.56
N SER A 39 8.36 -2.84 -6.47
CA SER A 39 8.98 -1.65 -5.89
C SER A 39 8.30 -1.32 -4.57
N PHE A 40 9.09 -0.89 -3.59
CA PHE A 40 8.61 -0.48 -2.27
C PHE A 40 9.04 0.95 -1.99
N VAL A 41 8.11 1.78 -1.52
CA VAL A 41 8.39 3.14 -1.07
C VAL A 41 7.87 3.27 0.36
N GLY A 42 8.77 3.38 1.32
CA GLY A 42 8.46 3.52 2.74
C GLY A 42 8.57 4.96 3.23
N GLU A 43 8.30 5.15 4.53
CA GLU A 43 8.34 6.45 5.20
C GLU A 43 7.44 7.50 4.51
N LEU A 44 6.29 7.06 3.98
CA LEU A 44 5.34 7.92 3.29
C LEU A 44 4.29 8.47 4.24
N ASP A 45 3.84 9.69 3.95
CA ASP A 45 2.53 10.16 4.40
C ASP A 45 1.47 9.38 3.60
N GLY A 46 0.96 8.30 4.19
CA GLY A 46 0.03 7.39 3.53
C GLY A 46 -1.28 8.05 3.11
N GLY A 47 -1.71 9.11 3.80
CA GLY A 47 -2.89 9.90 3.43
C GLY A 47 -2.66 10.62 2.10
N LYS A 48 -1.56 11.37 1.98
CA LYS A 48 -1.19 12.05 0.72
C LYS A 48 -0.95 11.06 -0.42
N ALA A 49 -0.29 9.94 -0.13
CA ALA A 49 -0.07 8.89 -1.12
C ALA A 49 -1.40 8.29 -1.60
N PHE A 50 -2.34 8.01 -0.68
CA PHE A 50 -3.68 7.53 -1.00
C PHE A 50 -4.43 8.53 -1.87
N ASP A 51 -4.48 9.80 -1.48
CA ASP A 51 -5.19 10.85 -2.23
C ASP A 51 -4.66 10.97 -3.65
N PHE A 52 -3.34 10.97 -3.82
CA PHE A 52 -2.70 10.99 -5.13
C PHE A 52 -3.07 9.77 -5.98
N ILE A 53 -2.94 8.56 -5.43
CA ILE A 53 -3.23 7.31 -6.13
C ILE A 53 -4.72 7.24 -6.48
N HIS A 54 -5.59 7.58 -5.53
CA HIS A 54 -7.04 7.56 -5.71
C HIS A 54 -7.46 8.54 -6.80
N ALA A 55 -6.99 9.79 -6.75
CA ALA A 55 -7.28 10.78 -7.78
C ALA A 55 -6.79 10.33 -9.18
N THR A 56 -5.62 9.69 -9.24
CA THR A 56 -5.01 9.24 -10.49
C THR A 56 -5.70 8.01 -11.09
N TYR A 57 -6.12 7.07 -10.26
CA TYR A 57 -6.50 5.72 -10.71
C TYR A 57 -7.95 5.30 -10.42
N ARG A 58 -8.74 6.04 -9.65
CA ARG A 58 -10.13 5.62 -9.28
C ARG A 58 -11.01 5.24 -10.48
N HIS A 59 -10.81 5.88 -11.63
CA HIS A 59 -11.61 5.65 -12.84
C HIS A 59 -11.00 4.60 -13.79
N THR A 60 -9.75 4.23 -13.57
CA THR A 60 -9.01 3.27 -14.42
C THR A 60 -8.72 1.95 -13.71
N ALA A 61 -8.87 1.92 -12.38
CA ALA A 61 -8.81 0.71 -11.59
C ALA A 61 -9.91 -0.27 -12.01
N VAL A 62 -9.51 -1.52 -12.22
CA VAL A 62 -10.42 -2.63 -12.53
C VAL A 62 -11.08 -3.12 -11.24
N LYS A 63 -10.33 -3.15 -10.13
CA LYS A 63 -10.82 -3.52 -8.80
C LYS A 63 -10.13 -2.65 -7.74
N MET A 64 -10.84 -2.42 -6.65
CA MET A 64 -10.31 -1.78 -5.45
C MET A 64 -10.72 -2.60 -4.23
N TYR A 65 -9.76 -2.95 -3.39
CA TYR A 65 -9.99 -3.67 -2.13
C TYR A 65 -9.49 -2.79 -0.98
N GLN A 66 -10.23 -2.76 0.13
CA GLN A 66 -9.86 -1.95 1.29
C GLN A 66 -9.99 -2.77 2.58
N HIS A 67 -9.05 -2.54 3.50
CA HIS A 67 -9.14 -2.98 4.88
C HIS A 67 -9.53 -1.79 5.74
N ASN A 68 -10.80 -1.76 6.13
CA ASN A 68 -11.38 -0.65 6.87
C ASN A 68 -11.57 -0.98 8.34
N TYR A 69 -11.44 0.03 9.19
CA TYR A 69 -11.79 -0.02 10.60
C TYR A 69 -12.66 1.18 10.96
N PHE A 70 -13.47 1.02 11.99
CA PHE A 70 -14.29 2.09 12.53
C PHE A 70 -13.56 2.74 13.71
N ASP A 71 -13.41 4.05 13.67
CA ASP A 71 -12.91 4.84 14.78
C ASP A 71 -14.09 5.40 15.56
N TYR A 72 -14.18 5.05 16.85
CA TYR A 72 -15.28 5.44 17.72
C TYR A 72 -15.17 6.89 18.21
N GLU A 73 -13.97 7.46 18.28
CA GLU A 73 -13.75 8.84 18.70
C GLU A 73 -14.16 9.81 17.60
N GLU A 74 -13.89 9.44 16.35
CA GLU A 74 -14.24 10.21 15.16
C GLU A 74 -15.61 9.87 14.56
N ASP A 75 -16.24 8.78 15.00
CA ASP A 75 -17.50 8.23 14.45
C ASP A 75 -17.43 8.00 12.92
N LYS A 76 -16.28 7.49 12.45
CA LYS A 76 -15.96 7.37 11.01
C LYS A 76 -15.27 6.06 10.65
N MET A 77 -15.45 5.65 9.40
CA MET A 77 -14.67 4.58 8.79
C MET A 77 -13.35 5.10 8.22
N PHE A 78 -12.25 4.46 8.60
CA PHE A 78 -10.91 4.69 8.07
C PHE A 78 -10.40 3.45 7.34
N SER A 79 -9.48 3.63 6.40
CA SER A 79 -8.80 2.54 5.70
C SER A 79 -7.35 2.44 6.15
N ASN A 80 -6.94 1.27 6.64
CA ASN A 80 -5.53 0.99 6.92
C ASN A 80 -4.74 0.70 5.65
N ASN A 81 -5.33 -0.09 4.74
CA ASN A 81 -4.70 -0.52 3.50
C ASN A 81 -5.72 -0.45 2.36
N THR A 82 -5.31 0.09 1.22
CA THR A 82 -6.08 0.05 -0.03
C THR A 82 -5.24 -0.57 -1.13
N ILE A 83 -5.82 -1.52 -1.84
CA ILE A 83 -5.22 -2.18 -3.01
C ILE A 83 -5.98 -1.78 -4.26
N TYR A 84 -5.27 -1.28 -5.25
CA TYR A 84 -5.77 -1.00 -6.59
C TYR A 84 -5.26 -2.06 -7.56
N VAL A 85 -6.17 -2.77 -8.22
CA VAL A 85 -5.85 -3.63 -9.37
C VAL A 85 -6.10 -2.81 -10.63
N LEU A 86 -5.05 -2.51 -11.37
CA LEU A 86 -5.11 -1.72 -12.59
C LEU A 86 -5.05 -2.62 -13.83
N ARG A 87 -5.26 -2.01 -15.00
CA ARG A 87 -4.97 -2.65 -16.29
C ARG A 87 -3.46 -2.89 -16.45
N ASP A 88 -3.10 -3.67 -17.45
CA ASP A 88 -1.71 -3.92 -17.86
C ASP A 88 -0.84 -4.53 -16.75
N LYS A 89 -1.43 -5.47 -16.00
CA LYS A 89 -0.76 -6.24 -14.94
C LYS A 89 -0.09 -5.37 -13.88
N LYS A 90 -0.86 -4.44 -13.29
CA LYS A 90 -0.36 -3.54 -12.24
C LYS A 90 -1.22 -3.65 -11.00
N ILE A 91 -0.57 -3.74 -9.85
CA ILE A 91 -1.21 -3.62 -8.54
C ILE A 91 -0.47 -2.56 -7.73
N ILE A 92 -1.24 -1.70 -7.05
CA ILE A 92 -0.72 -0.71 -6.11
C ILE A 92 -1.36 -0.99 -4.76
N GLU A 93 -0.54 -1.20 -3.73
CA GLU A 93 -1.00 -1.17 -2.34
C GLU A 93 -0.52 0.11 -1.69
N VAL A 94 -1.42 0.85 -1.06
CA VAL A 94 -1.09 1.97 -0.19
C VAL A 94 -1.53 1.65 1.23
N SER A 95 -0.63 1.88 2.18
CA SER A 95 -0.89 1.78 3.60
C SER A 95 -0.43 3.07 4.30
N HIS A 96 -0.54 3.09 5.63
CA HIS A 96 -0.30 4.28 6.44
C HIS A 96 1.09 4.92 6.21
N ASN A 97 2.13 4.10 6.03
CA ASN A 97 3.50 4.60 5.90
C ASN A 97 4.27 4.04 4.70
N TYR A 98 3.61 3.33 3.79
CA TYR A 98 4.26 2.75 2.63
C TYR A 98 3.34 2.61 1.43
N CYS A 99 3.96 2.41 0.28
CA CYS A 99 3.32 1.99 -0.94
C CYS A 99 4.12 0.85 -1.59
N GLN A 100 3.43 -0.22 -2.00
CA GLN A 100 3.99 -1.31 -2.81
C GLN A 100 3.43 -1.26 -4.23
N LEU A 101 4.32 -1.38 -5.20
CA LEU A 101 4.02 -1.33 -6.62
C LEU A 101 4.41 -2.67 -7.24
N LEU A 102 3.44 -3.39 -7.77
CA LEU A 102 3.62 -4.66 -8.46
C LEU A 102 3.32 -4.47 -9.93
N TYR A 103 4.24 -4.85 -10.81
CA TYR A 103 4.12 -4.66 -12.25
C TYR A 103 4.91 -5.72 -13.02
N ASP A 104 4.63 -5.85 -14.32
CA ASP A 104 5.37 -6.76 -15.21
C ASP A 104 6.82 -6.29 -15.41
N GLN A 105 7.76 -7.23 -15.58
CA GLN A 105 9.19 -6.93 -15.74
C GLN A 105 9.47 -5.97 -16.92
N SER A 106 8.62 -6.00 -17.95
CA SER A 106 8.76 -5.09 -19.10
C SER A 106 8.40 -3.63 -18.79
N ASP A 107 7.73 -3.35 -17.66
CA ASP A 107 7.26 -1.99 -17.30
C ASP A 107 7.99 -1.42 -16.09
N TYR A 108 9.31 -1.58 -16.05
CA TYR A 108 10.15 -0.94 -15.03
C TYR A 108 9.99 0.59 -14.99
N SER A 109 9.61 1.20 -16.11
CA SER A 109 9.35 2.63 -16.23
C SER A 109 8.24 3.12 -15.29
N PHE A 110 7.20 2.30 -15.09
CA PHE A 110 6.13 2.57 -14.14
C PHE A 110 6.65 2.66 -12.70
N GLY A 111 7.46 1.69 -12.27
CA GLY A 111 8.06 1.67 -10.94
C GLY A 111 8.89 2.94 -10.65
N ILE A 112 9.73 3.36 -11.59
CA ILE A 112 10.53 4.60 -11.45
C ILE A 112 9.63 5.83 -11.36
N LYS A 113 8.66 5.97 -12.27
CA LYS A 113 7.77 7.14 -12.33
C LYS A 113 6.96 7.27 -11.04
N MET A 114 6.35 6.17 -10.60
CA MET A 114 5.58 6.14 -9.37
C MET A 114 6.46 6.35 -8.14
N GLY A 115 7.62 5.69 -8.06
CA GLY A 115 8.55 5.85 -6.96
C GLY A 115 9.01 7.31 -6.79
N ARG A 116 9.35 7.99 -7.89
CA ARG A 116 9.69 9.42 -7.86
C ARG A 116 8.53 10.27 -7.37
N LYS A 117 7.31 10.03 -7.86
CA LYS A 117 6.15 10.82 -7.46
C LYS A 117 5.80 10.59 -5.98
N LEU A 118 5.84 9.34 -5.53
CA LEU A 118 5.60 8.97 -4.13
C LEU A 118 6.66 9.54 -3.20
N SER A 119 7.91 9.70 -3.65
CA SER A 119 8.97 10.30 -2.83
C SER A 119 8.68 11.74 -2.40
N GLU A 120 7.81 12.46 -3.13
CA GLU A 120 7.35 13.80 -2.76
C GLU A 120 6.47 13.79 -1.49
N PHE A 121 5.93 12.63 -1.11
CA PHE A 121 5.10 12.44 0.08
C PHE A 121 5.87 11.82 1.26
N ARG A 122 7.20 11.79 1.21
CA ARG A 122 7.98 11.28 2.35
C ARG A 122 7.66 12.08 3.60
N MET A 123 7.43 11.40 4.72
CA MET A 123 7.27 12.04 6.01
C MET A 123 8.57 12.79 6.34
N THR A 124 8.49 14.11 6.44
CA THR A 124 9.48 14.87 7.17
C THR A 124 9.40 14.46 8.62
N VAL A 125 10.43 13.79 9.12
CA VAL A 125 10.59 13.55 10.56
C VAL A 125 10.54 14.93 11.21
N ALA A 126 9.46 15.24 11.94
CA ALA A 126 9.50 16.37 12.86
C ALA A 126 10.72 16.14 13.76
N PRO A 127 11.61 17.13 13.96
CA PRO A 127 12.71 16.94 14.89
C PRO A 127 12.10 16.44 16.19
N ARG A 128 12.57 15.28 16.67
CA ARG A 128 12.20 14.81 18.01
C ARG A 128 12.40 16.02 18.91
N GLU A 129 11.34 16.51 19.57
CA GLU A 129 11.54 17.41 20.69
C GLU A 129 12.57 16.71 21.56
N GLU A 130 13.77 17.28 21.63
CA GLU A 130 14.78 16.82 22.56
C GLU A 130 14.08 16.85 23.90
N SER A 131 13.75 15.67 24.43
CA SER A 131 13.31 15.58 25.81
C SER A 131 14.44 16.21 26.61
N VAL A 132 14.26 17.44 27.05
CA VAL A 132 15.17 18.09 27.99
C VAL A 132 15.10 17.19 29.22
N ILE A 133 16.08 16.29 29.33
CA ILE A 133 16.24 15.43 30.49
C ILE A 133 16.58 16.39 31.63
N GLY A 134 15.55 16.79 32.35
CA GLY A 134 15.63 17.59 33.55
C GLY A 134 16.37 16.80 34.62
N PHE A 135 17.65 17.08 34.77
CA PHE A 135 18.36 16.83 36.02
C PHE A 135 18.42 18.15 36.79
N VAL A 136 17.32 18.49 37.47
CA VAL A 136 17.37 19.40 38.62
C VAL A 136 18.11 18.64 39.73
N ARG A 137 19.32 19.06 40.07
CA ARG A 137 19.97 18.65 41.33
C ARG A 137 19.42 19.55 42.44
N PRO A 138 18.89 19.03 43.55
CA PRO A 138 18.57 19.87 44.69
C PRO A 138 19.87 20.44 45.27
N SER A 139 19.91 21.75 45.47
CA SER A 139 20.96 22.38 46.27
C SER A 139 20.87 21.85 47.70
N LYS A 140 22.02 21.54 48.30
CA LYS A 140 22.14 21.43 49.75
C LYS A 140 23.05 22.55 50.23
N ASN A 141 22.54 23.25 51.24
CA ASN A 141 23.16 24.32 52.03
C ASN A 141 24.57 23.97 52.51
#